data_AF-V4W980-F1
#
_entry.id   AF-V4W980-F1
#
_cell.length_a   1.000
_cell.length_b   1.000
_cell.length_c   1.000
_cell.angle_alpha   90.00
_cell.angle_beta   90.00
_cell.angle_gamma   90.00
#
_symmetry.space_group_name_H-M   'P 1'
#
loop_
_entity.id
_entity.type
_entity.pdbx_description
1 polymer ?
#
loop_
_entity_poly.entity_id
_entity_poly.type
_entity_poly.pdbx_seq_one_letter_code
_entity_poly.pdbx_strand_id
1 'polypeptide(L)'
;MDGHGTHTASTVAGRRVPNASAFGGFAEGTASGGAPLARLAIYKACWATPKASKAAGNTCFEADMLAAIDDAIRDGVHVLSISIGTNQPFAFNRDGIAIGALNAVKHNILVACSAGNSGPAPSSLSNPAPWLITVGAGSLDRDFVGPVVLGNGMEIIGKTVTPYNLKKMHPLVYAADVVVPGVHQNETNQCLPGSLTPEKVKGKIVLCMRGSGFKLSKGMEVKRAGGVGLILGNSPANGNEYSYDAHYLPATAVLYDDAIKIHEYIKSTNNPTAIIKQARTVLHTQPAPFMANFTSRGPNALDPYILKPDITAPGLNILAAWSEASSPSKLAFDKRIVKYTIFSGTSMSCPHVAAAAALLKAIHPDWSSAAIRSALMTTAWMKNNKGLPITNADGSIATPFSFGSGHFRPTKAADPGLVYDASYEDYLLYLCSHGFSFTNPVFRCPNKPPSALNLNYPSIAIPNLNGTVIVKRTVTNVGGSKSVYFFSAKPPMGVSVKANPSILFFDHIGQKKSFTITVRLGSETTRQGLTKQYVFGWYRWTDGLHLVRSPMAVSFA
;
A
#
# COMPACT_ATOMS: atom_id res chain seq x y z
N MET A 1 -9.45 4.34 22.72
CA MET A 1 -8.52 3.93 21.65
C MET A 1 -9.30 3.74 20.35
N ASP A 2 -8.67 3.93 19.19
CA ASP A 2 -9.32 3.95 17.86
C ASP A 2 -9.40 2.56 17.19
N GLY A 3 -8.44 1.67 17.46
CA GLY A 3 -8.37 0.31 16.90
C GLY A 3 -7.25 0.10 15.88
N HIS A 4 -6.83 1.16 15.17
CA HIS A 4 -5.77 1.09 14.15
C HIS A 4 -4.45 0.51 14.67
N GLY A 5 -3.94 1.00 15.81
CA GLY A 5 -2.71 0.48 16.41
C GLY A 5 -2.80 -0.99 16.85
N THR A 6 -3.96 -1.45 17.30
CA THR A 6 -4.18 -2.87 17.64
C THR A 6 -4.14 -3.74 16.38
N HIS A 7 -4.71 -3.26 15.28
CA HIS A 7 -4.72 -3.94 13.99
C HIS A 7 -3.32 -4.07 13.40
N THR A 8 -2.55 -2.98 13.39
CA THR A 8 -1.19 -2.99 12.86
C THR A 8 -0.24 -3.80 13.75
N ALA A 9 -0.29 -3.65 15.07
CA ALA A 9 0.56 -4.39 16.00
C ALA A 9 0.31 -5.91 15.95
N SER A 10 -0.95 -6.34 15.86
CA SER A 10 -1.29 -7.76 15.70
C SER A 10 -0.90 -8.32 14.33
N THR A 11 -0.87 -7.49 13.29
CA THR A 11 -0.33 -7.89 11.98
C THR A 11 1.19 -8.12 12.05
N VAL A 12 1.92 -7.34 12.86
CA VAL A 12 3.36 -7.56 13.07
C VAL A 12 3.61 -8.84 13.87
N ALA A 13 3.13 -8.90 15.11
CA ALA A 13 3.54 -9.90 16.09
C ALA A 13 2.37 -10.48 16.90
N GLY A 14 1.14 -10.44 16.36
CA GLY A 14 0.00 -11.10 16.95
C GLY A 14 0.27 -12.60 17.15
N ARG A 15 -0.02 -13.11 18.35
CA ARG A 15 0.04 -14.55 18.63
C ARG A 15 -0.99 -15.30 17.77
N ARG A 16 -0.79 -16.61 17.65
CA ARG A 16 -1.75 -17.48 16.96
C ARG A 16 -3.05 -17.51 17.75
N VAL A 17 -4.14 -17.09 17.12
CA VAL A 17 -5.48 -17.11 17.69
C VAL A 17 -6.39 -17.91 16.76
N PRO A 18 -6.81 -19.12 17.17
CA PRO A 18 -7.73 -19.93 16.38
C PRO A 18 -9.14 -19.30 16.34
N ASN A 19 -9.92 -19.67 15.33
CA ASN A 19 -11.30 -19.23 15.14
C ASN A 19 -11.48 -17.70 15.11
N ALA A 20 -10.47 -17.00 14.59
CA ALA A 20 -10.54 -15.56 14.34
C ALA A 20 -11.30 -15.32 13.03
N SER A 21 -12.26 -14.41 13.07
CA SER A 21 -13.03 -13.99 11.89
C SER A 21 -13.47 -12.53 12.04
N ALA A 22 -13.71 -11.87 10.91
CA ALA A 22 -14.43 -10.60 10.93
C ALA A 22 -15.92 -10.84 11.19
N PHE A 23 -16.63 -9.76 11.48
CA PHE A 23 -18.06 -9.78 11.78
C PHE A 23 -18.85 -10.66 10.80
N GLY A 24 -19.52 -11.70 11.29
CA GLY A 24 -20.31 -12.60 10.47
C GLY A 24 -19.56 -13.77 9.81
N GLY A 25 -18.36 -14.11 10.30
CA GLY A 25 -17.61 -15.30 9.85
C GLY A 25 -16.74 -15.08 8.61
N PHE A 26 -16.56 -13.82 8.17
CA PHE A 26 -15.68 -13.54 7.04
C PHE A 26 -14.22 -13.78 7.42
N ALA A 27 -13.47 -14.37 6.47
CA ALA A 27 -12.06 -14.70 6.64
C ALA A 27 -11.76 -15.58 7.88
N GLU A 28 -12.69 -16.45 8.24
CA GLU A 28 -12.52 -17.36 9.37
C GLU A 28 -11.27 -18.24 9.23
N GLY A 29 -10.50 -18.35 10.32
CA GLY A 29 -9.32 -19.20 10.39
C GLY A 29 -8.49 -18.93 11.64
N THR A 30 -7.20 -19.24 11.57
CA THR A 30 -6.24 -18.87 12.63
C THR A 30 -5.54 -17.56 12.27
N ALA A 31 -5.77 -16.50 13.04
CA ALA A 31 -5.03 -15.25 12.89
C ALA A 31 -3.64 -15.38 13.51
N SER A 32 -2.61 -14.85 12.83
CA SER A 32 -1.24 -14.76 13.33
C SER A 32 -0.56 -13.55 12.71
N GLY A 33 0.25 -12.85 13.48
CA GLY A 33 1.18 -11.86 12.93
C GLY A 33 2.31 -12.53 12.14
N GLY A 34 3.05 -11.74 11.36
CA GLY A 34 4.18 -12.25 10.59
C GLY A 34 5.34 -12.76 11.45
N ALA A 35 5.55 -12.16 12.63
CA ALA A 35 6.58 -12.52 13.60
C ALA A 35 5.96 -12.79 14.99
N PRO A 36 5.20 -13.88 15.18
CA PRO A 36 4.36 -14.09 16.37
C PRO A 36 5.13 -14.28 17.68
N LEU A 37 6.44 -14.51 17.60
CA LEU A 37 7.33 -14.62 18.78
C LEU A 37 8.08 -13.32 19.10
N ALA A 38 7.97 -12.29 18.25
CA ALA A 38 8.58 -11.00 18.52
C ALA A 38 7.89 -10.30 19.70
N ARG A 39 8.65 -9.50 20.44
CA ARG A 39 8.11 -8.62 21.48
C ARG A 39 7.57 -7.35 20.84
N LEU A 40 6.48 -6.81 21.40
CA LEU A 40 5.91 -5.52 20.99
C LEU A 40 6.19 -4.47 22.05
N ALA A 41 6.67 -3.31 21.61
CA ALA A 41 6.69 -2.07 22.39
C ALA A 41 5.78 -1.07 21.67
N ILE A 42 4.80 -0.50 22.39
CA ILE A 42 3.75 0.33 21.79
C ILE A 42 3.94 1.78 22.20
N TYR A 43 4.28 2.63 21.22
CA TYR A 43 4.43 4.07 21.39
C TYR A 43 3.27 4.77 20.70
N LYS A 44 2.37 5.38 21.49
CA LYS A 44 1.15 6.01 20.96
C LYS A 44 1.41 7.48 20.65
N ALA A 45 1.57 7.79 19.37
CA ALA A 45 1.78 9.15 18.87
C ALA A 45 0.56 9.77 18.15
N CYS A 46 -0.56 9.03 18.05
CA CYS A 46 -1.77 9.49 17.39
C CYS A 46 -2.96 9.54 18.35
N TRP A 47 -3.74 10.61 18.22
CA TRP A 47 -4.82 10.99 19.11
C TRP A 47 -6.10 11.27 18.33
N ALA A 48 -7.24 11.13 19.01
CA ALA A 48 -8.50 11.51 18.40
C ALA A 48 -8.49 13.02 18.10
N THR A 49 -8.92 13.41 16.91
CA THR A 49 -9.03 14.83 16.55
C THR A 49 -10.08 15.50 17.45
N PRO A 50 -9.74 16.59 18.16
CA PRO A 50 -10.68 17.27 19.04
C PRO A 50 -11.96 17.67 18.31
N LYS A 51 -13.13 17.42 18.93
CA LYS A 51 -14.47 17.73 18.39
C LYS A 51 -14.82 17.04 17.05
N ALA A 52 -14.03 16.09 16.58
CA ALA A 52 -14.34 15.29 15.39
C ALA A 52 -14.84 13.88 15.76
N SER A 53 -15.65 13.28 14.89
CA SER A 53 -16.01 11.86 15.05
C SER A 53 -14.79 10.95 14.85
N LYS A 54 -14.74 9.77 15.49
CA LYS A 54 -13.67 8.79 15.27
C LYS A 54 -13.55 8.36 13.79
N ALA A 55 -14.64 8.42 13.03
CA ALA A 55 -14.64 8.15 11.59
C ALA A 55 -13.91 9.22 10.76
N ALA A 56 -13.71 10.42 11.30
CA ALA A 56 -12.89 11.46 10.68
C ALA A 56 -11.37 11.19 10.80
N GLY A 57 -10.98 10.17 11.55
CA GLY A 57 -9.59 9.76 11.74
C GLY A 57 -8.95 10.31 13.01
N ASN A 58 -7.63 10.16 13.07
CA ASN A 58 -6.79 10.62 14.17
C ASN A 58 -5.85 11.72 13.66
N THR A 59 -5.36 12.55 14.56
CA THR A 59 -4.23 13.45 14.34
C THR A 59 -2.99 12.88 15.01
N CYS A 60 -1.83 13.01 14.38
CA CYS A 60 -0.54 12.61 14.94
C CYS A 60 0.36 13.84 14.89
N PHE A 61 0.72 14.39 16.05
CA PHE A 61 1.53 15.62 16.10
C PHE A 61 3.00 15.29 15.90
N GLU A 62 3.72 16.16 15.19
CA GLU A 62 5.16 15.99 14.92
C GLU A 62 5.98 15.78 16.20
N ALA A 63 5.70 16.56 17.25
CA ALA A 63 6.38 16.42 18.54
C ALA A 63 6.16 15.05 19.19
N ASP A 64 4.92 14.53 19.14
CA ASP A 64 4.59 13.21 19.70
C ASP A 64 5.23 12.08 18.89
N MET A 65 5.27 12.22 17.56
CA MET A 65 5.92 11.23 16.69
C MET A 65 7.43 11.19 16.93
N LEU A 66 8.08 12.35 17.05
CA LEU A 66 9.51 12.44 17.36
C LEU A 66 9.83 11.87 18.74
N ALA A 67 9.06 12.24 19.77
CA ALA A 67 9.24 11.72 21.12
C ALA A 67 9.08 10.19 21.17
N ALA A 68 8.05 9.66 20.49
CA ALA A 68 7.83 8.22 20.40
C ALA A 68 8.98 7.48 19.71
N ILE A 69 9.55 8.05 18.64
CA ILE A 69 10.69 7.45 17.94
C ILE A 69 11.95 7.54 18.81
N ASP A 70 12.20 8.66 19.48
CA ASP A 70 13.34 8.86 20.37
C ASP A 70 13.33 7.88 21.56
N ASP A 71 12.19 7.75 22.23
CA ASP A 71 11.98 6.77 23.30
C ASP A 71 12.20 5.33 22.77
N ALA A 72 11.69 5.00 21.58
CA ALA A 72 11.88 3.68 21.00
C ALA A 72 13.35 3.36 20.67
N ILE A 73 14.11 4.37 20.22
CA ILE A 73 15.55 4.24 20.00
C ILE A 73 16.24 3.97 21.34
N ARG A 74 15.93 4.76 22.38
CA ARG A 74 16.50 4.61 23.73
C ARG A 74 16.20 3.23 24.33
N ASP A 75 14.98 2.74 24.13
CA ASP A 75 14.52 1.44 24.63
C ASP A 75 15.09 0.25 23.83
N GLY A 76 15.85 0.50 22.75
CA GLY A 76 16.60 -0.52 22.02
C GLY A 76 15.74 -1.40 21.12
N VAL A 77 14.70 -0.85 20.49
CA VAL A 77 13.88 -1.62 19.52
C VAL A 77 14.71 -1.99 18.28
N HIS A 78 14.37 -3.11 17.64
CA HIS A 78 15.09 -3.57 16.43
C HIS A 78 14.47 -3.05 15.12
N VAL A 79 13.14 -2.86 15.13
CA VAL A 79 12.34 -2.47 13.96
C VAL A 79 11.23 -1.54 14.42
N LEU A 80 11.02 -0.44 13.69
CA LEU A 80 9.89 0.47 13.82
C LEU A 80 8.89 0.22 12.69
N SER A 81 7.62 0.02 13.05
CA SER A 81 6.50 -0.12 12.10
C SER A 81 5.59 1.11 12.21
N ILE A 82 5.75 2.06 11.29
CA ILE A 82 5.07 3.36 11.35
C ILE A 82 4.02 3.43 10.24
N SER A 83 2.79 3.07 10.58
CA SER A 83 1.63 3.14 9.68
C SER A 83 0.97 4.52 9.66
N ILE A 84 1.80 5.58 9.67
CA ILE A 84 1.43 7.00 9.69
C ILE A 84 2.03 7.65 8.44
N GLY A 85 1.33 8.64 7.90
CA GLY A 85 1.82 9.46 6.81
C GLY A 85 0.94 10.69 6.66
N THR A 86 1.39 11.62 5.83
CA THR A 86 0.72 12.88 5.55
C THR A 86 -0.01 12.80 4.21
N ASN A 87 -0.82 13.81 3.88
CA ASN A 87 -1.47 13.89 2.56
C ASN A 87 -0.50 14.31 1.44
N GLN A 88 0.58 15.01 1.80
CA GLN A 88 1.65 15.43 0.89
C GLN A 88 3.00 15.32 1.62
N PRO A 89 4.08 14.94 0.93
CA PRO A 89 5.39 14.83 1.57
C PRO A 89 5.93 16.20 1.98
N PHE A 90 6.47 16.29 3.19
CA PHE A 90 7.21 17.46 3.66
C PHE A 90 8.70 17.32 3.32
N ALA A 91 9.43 18.44 3.23
CA ALA A 91 10.89 18.40 3.13
C ALA A 91 11.49 17.60 4.31
N PHE A 92 12.60 16.89 4.08
CA PHE A 92 13.15 15.93 5.06
C PHE A 92 13.45 16.53 6.44
N ASN A 93 13.76 17.83 6.55
CA ASN A 93 14.00 18.53 7.82
C ASN A 93 12.74 19.05 8.52
N ARG A 94 11.57 18.89 7.91
CA ARG A 94 10.25 19.25 8.47
C ARG A 94 9.35 18.04 8.67
N ASP A 95 9.81 16.87 8.29
CA ASP A 95 9.12 15.59 8.45
C ASP A 95 9.69 14.88 9.68
N GLY A 96 8.92 14.83 10.77
CA GLY A 96 9.34 14.20 12.02
C GLY A 96 9.55 12.69 11.89
N ILE A 97 8.85 12.01 10.98
CA ILE A 97 9.11 10.59 10.67
C ILE A 97 10.45 10.46 9.98
N ALA A 98 10.76 11.31 8.98
CA ALA A 98 12.05 11.27 8.31
C ALA A 98 13.21 11.58 9.26
N ILE A 99 13.09 12.62 10.10
CA ILE A 99 14.10 13.00 11.10
C ILE A 99 14.31 11.89 12.13
N GLY A 100 13.23 11.40 12.74
CA GLY A 100 13.29 10.32 13.73
C GLY A 100 13.87 9.05 13.13
N ALA A 101 13.47 8.66 11.93
CA ALA A 101 13.96 7.46 11.28
C ALA A 101 15.44 7.54 10.87
N LEU A 102 15.95 8.72 10.52
CA LEU A 102 17.38 8.90 10.25
C LEU A 102 18.21 8.64 11.51
N ASN A 103 17.73 9.10 12.67
CA ASN A 103 18.33 8.80 13.96
C ASN A 103 18.19 7.30 14.32
N ALA A 104 17.04 6.68 14.05
CA ALA A 104 16.87 5.24 14.27
C ALA A 104 17.90 4.42 13.45
N VAL A 105 18.13 4.79 12.20
CA VAL A 105 19.11 4.15 11.32
C VAL A 105 20.55 4.31 11.83
N LYS A 106 20.90 5.43 12.49
CA LYS A 106 22.18 5.60 13.18
C LYS A 106 22.43 4.52 14.24
N HIS A 107 21.36 4.03 14.87
CA HIS A 107 21.38 2.95 15.85
C HIS A 107 21.09 1.57 15.24
N ASN A 108 21.18 1.44 13.91
CA ASN A 108 20.88 0.22 13.16
C ASN A 108 19.44 -0.31 13.35
N ILE A 109 18.49 0.59 13.57
CA ILE A 109 17.06 0.28 13.69
C ILE A 109 16.42 0.48 12.32
N LEU A 110 15.74 -0.55 11.82
CA LEU A 110 15.03 -0.48 10.54
C LEU A 110 13.67 0.17 10.72
N VAL A 111 13.29 1.07 9.80
CA VAL A 111 12.00 1.75 9.83
C VAL A 111 11.19 1.43 8.57
N ALA A 112 10.04 0.78 8.76
CA ALA A 112 9.05 0.57 7.71
C ALA A 112 7.92 1.57 7.86
N CYS A 113 7.55 2.23 6.77
CA CYS A 113 6.48 3.21 6.71
C CYS A 113 5.47 2.89 5.61
N SER A 114 4.20 3.20 5.84
CA SER A 114 3.15 3.12 4.82
C SER A 114 3.37 4.15 3.71
N ALA A 115 3.13 3.81 2.44
CA ALA A 115 3.27 4.76 1.33
C ALA A 115 2.22 5.89 1.33
N GLY A 116 1.05 5.66 1.92
CA GLY A 116 -0.11 6.57 1.86
C GLY A 116 -1.29 5.96 1.08
N ASN A 117 -2.47 6.56 1.24
CA ASN A 117 -3.72 6.08 0.63
C ASN A 117 -4.36 7.13 -0.32
N SER A 118 -3.53 7.99 -0.91
CA SER A 118 -3.94 9.11 -1.77
C SER A 118 -3.74 8.81 -3.26
N GLY A 119 -3.51 7.56 -3.63
CA GLY A 119 -3.46 7.11 -5.02
C GLY A 119 -4.84 7.14 -5.70
N PRO A 120 -4.90 6.86 -7.02
CA PRO A 120 -3.84 6.32 -7.87
C PRO A 120 -2.98 7.39 -8.58
N ALA A 121 -3.23 8.68 -8.32
CA ALA A 121 -2.50 9.77 -8.95
C ALA A 121 -0.97 9.63 -8.74
N PRO A 122 -0.14 10.02 -9.73
CA PRO A 122 1.31 10.00 -9.58
C PRO A 122 1.76 10.97 -8.48
N SER A 123 2.93 10.72 -7.90
CA SER A 123 3.56 11.57 -6.88
C SER A 123 2.68 11.83 -5.65
N SER A 124 1.94 10.82 -5.21
CA SER A 124 0.96 10.90 -4.11
C SER A 124 1.44 10.27 -2.80
N LEU A 125 2.65 9.71 -2.75
CA LEU A 125 3.22 9.12 -1.54
C LEU A 125 3.81 10.15 -0.59
N SER A 126 3.73 9.87 0.71
CA SER A 126 4.10 10.83 1.76
C SER A 126 5.32 10.49 2.60
N ASN A 127 5.82 9.25 2.54
CA ASN A 127 7.04 8.83 3.23
C ASN A 127 8.20 8.55 2.24
N PRO A 128 8.79 9.57 1.59
CA PRO A 128 9.76 9.39 0.51
C PRO A 128 11.22 9.21 0.95
N ALA A 129 11.55 9.38 2.23
CA ALA A 129 12.96 9.41 2.67
C ALA A 129 13.72 8.10 2.32
N PRO A 130 14.97 8.18 1.82
CA PRO A 130 15.68 6.98 1.36
C PRO A 130 16.02 6.00 2.49
N TRP A 131 16.19 6.46 3.71
CA TRP A 131 16.48 5.59 4.85
C TRP A 131 15.25 4.82 5.38
N LEU A 132 14.06 5.06 4.82
CA LEU A 132 12.82 4.33 5.11
C LEU A 132 12.61 3.16 4.13
N ILE A 133 11.87 2.13 4.58
CA ILE A 133 11.19 1.20 3.69
C ILE A 133 9.73 1.65 3.52
N THR A 134 9.41 2.21 2.36
CA THR A 134 8.09 2.75 2.02
C THR A 134 7.27 1.67 1.32
N VAL A 135 6.13 1.30 1.92
CA VAL A 135 5.38 0.09 1.55
C VAL A 135 4.06 0.43 0.87
N GLY A 136 3.91 -0.01 -0.38
CA GLY A 136 2.66 0.02 -1.14
C GLY A 136 1.68 -1.10 -0.72
N ALA A 137 0.40 -0.97 -1.11
CA ALA A 137 -0.64 -1.93 -0.75
C ALA A 137 -1.09 -2.76 -1.96
N GLY A 138 -0.93 -4.08 -1.85
CA GLY A 138 -1.43 -5.06 -2.81
C GLY A 138 -2.61 -5.87 -2.28
N SER A 139 -3.34 -6.51 -3.20
CA SER A 139 -4.37 -7.48 -2.88
C SER A 139 -3.82 -8.83 -2.45
N LEU A 140 -4.72 -9.65 -1.89
CA LEU A 140 -4.53 -11.08 -1.63
C LEU A 140 -5.32 -11.87 -2.68
N ASP A 141 -5.10 -13.19 -2.72
CA ASP A 141 -5.95 -14.14 -3.45
C ASP A 141 -7.23 -14.51 -2.66
N ARG A 142 -7.60 -13.69 -1.68
CA ARG A 142 -8.86 -13.76 -0.95
C ARG A 142 -9.74 -12.58 -1.31
N ASP A 143 -11.02 -12.85 -1.45
CA ASP A 143 -12.04 -11.87 -1.77
C ASP A 143 -13.34 -12.12 -1.00
N PHE A 144 -14.24 -11.12 -0.98
CA PHE A 144 -15.53 -11.18 -0.30
C PHE A 144 -16.65 -10.84 -1.28
N VAL A 145 -17.31 -11.89 -1.77
CA VAL A 145 -18.25 -11.80 -2.90
C VAL A 145 -19.67 -11.80 -2.38
N GLY A 146 -20.43 -10.75 -2.72
CA GLY A 146 -21.85 -10.60 -2.41
C GLY A 146 -22.64 -10.22 -3.67
N PRO A 147 -23.07 -11.20 -4.49
CA PRO A 147 -23.72 -10.93 -5.76
C PRO A 147 -25.07 -10.25 -5.60
N VAL A 148 -25.44 -9.43 -6.59
CA VAL A 148 -26.81 -8.94 -6.76
C VAL A 148 -27.41 -9.56 -8.02
N VAL A 149 -28.61 -10.10 -7.89
CA VAL A 149 -29.39 -10.65 -9.01
C VAL A 149 -30.58 -9.74 -9.24
N LEU A 150 -30.69 -9.20 -10.45
CA LEU A 150 -31.77 -8.33 -10.88
C LEU A 150 -32.97 -9.16 -11.38
N GLY A 151 -34.16 -8.56 -11.41
CA GLY A 151 -35.40 -9.24 -11.83
C GLY A 151 -35.40 -9.69 -13.29
N ASN A 152 -34.52 -9.13 -14.14
CA ASN A 152 -34.30 -9.58 -15.51
C ASN A 152 -33.30 -10.76 -15.62
N GLY A 153 -32.82 -11.30 -14.49
CA GLY A 153 -31.87 -12.41 -14.45
C GLY A 153 -30.40 -11.98 -14.54
N MET A 154 -30.09 -10.70 -14.77
CA MET A 154 -28.70 -10.22 -14.77
C MET A 154 -28.09 -10.35 -13.38
N GLU A 155 -26.96 -11.06 -13.29
CA GLU A 155 -26.17 -11.20 -12.07
C GLU A 155 -24.94 -10.30 -12.14
N ILE A 156 -24.77 -9.45 -11.12
CA ILE A 156 -23.62 -8.55 -10.97
C ILE A 156 -22.86 -8.96 -9.72
N ILE A 157 -21.55 -9.18 -9.88
CA ILE A 157 -20.67 -9.62 -8.81
C ILE A 157 -20.23 -8.42 -7.97
N GLY A 158 -21.01 -8.09 -6.95
CA GLY A 158 -20.64 -7.10 -5.95
C GLY A 158 -19.72 -7.65 -4.86
N LYS A 159 -19.17 -6.74 -4.05
CA LYS A 159 -18.29 -7.05 -2.92
C LYS A 159 -18.82 -6.45 -1.62
N THR A 160 -18.67 -7.20 -0.53
CA THR A 160 -19.06 -6.74 0.81
C THR A 160 -18.54 -7.68 1.89
N VAL A 161 -18.44 -7.19 3.11
CA VAL A 161 -18.25 -8.00 4.33
C VAL A 161 -19.47 -7.88 5.25
N THR A 162 -20.64 -7.67 4.66
CA THR A 162 -21.92 -7.59 5.34
C THR A 162 -22.52 -9.00 5.46
N PRO A 163 -22.84 -9.50 6.68
CA PRO A 163 -23.34 -10.87 6.84
C PRO A 163 -24.85 -11.02 6.65
N TYR A 164 -25.56 -9.90 6.49
CA TYR A 164 -27.01 -9.90 6.30
C TYR A 164 -27.37 -10.26 4.86
N ASN A 165 -28.43 -11.05 4.69
CA ASN A 165 -28.95 -11.44 3.40
C ASN A 165 -30.44 -11.12 3.25
N LEU A 166 -30.91 -11.12 2.00
CA LEU A 166 -32.33 -11.07 1.67
C LEU A 166 -32.81 -12.47 1.31
N LYS A 167 -34.04 -12.81 1.74
CA LYS A 167 -34.65 -14.13 1.47
C LYS A 167 -35.45 -14.18 0.18
N LYS A 168 -35.86 -13.03 -0.34
CA LYS A 168 -36.67 -12.88 -1.56
C LYS A 168 -36.25 -11.62 -2.33
N MET A 169 -36.72 -11.50 -3.57
CA MET A 169 -36.57 -10.27 -4.34
C MET A 169 -37.41 -9.15 -3.73
N HIS A 170 -36.89 -7.93 -3.82
CA HIS A 170 -37.53 -6.71 -3.36
C HIS A 170 -37.54 -5.68 -4.50
N PRO A 171 -38.50 -4.74 -4.52
CA PRO A 171 -38.46 -3.63 -5.45
C PRO A 171 -37.14 -2.86 -5.34
N LEU A 172 -36.60 -2.44 -6.47
CA LEU A 172 -35.34 -1.71 -6.57
C LEU A 172 -35.61 -0.28 -7.03
N VAL A 173 -35.00 0.72 -6.38
CA VAL A 173 -35.13 2.13 -6.75
C VAL A 173 -33.77 2.80 -6.84
N TYR A 174 -33.65 3.80 -7.71
CA TYR A 174 -32.50 4.68 -7.73
C TYR A 174 -32.71 5.82 -6.74
N ALA A 175 -31.67 6.14 -5.97
CA ALA A 175 -31.74 7.11 -4.88
C ALA A 175 -32.30 8.48 -5.31
N ALA A 176 -31.92 8.98 -6.49
CA ALA A 176 -32.34 10.30 -6.95
C ALA A 176 -33.86 10.42 -7.19
N ASP A 177 -34.56 9.31 -7.41
CA ASP A 177 -36.00 9.31 -7.70
C ASP A 177 -36.86 9.30 -6.42
N VAL A 178 -36.23 9.09 -5.26
CA VAL A 178 -36.89 8.88 -3.96
C VAL A 178 -36.38 9.82 -2.87
N VAL A 179 -35.72 10.92 -3.25
CA VAL A 179 -35.28 11.97 -2.30
C VAL A 179 -36.40 12.87 -1.82
N VAL A 180 -36.20 13.50 -0.66
CA VAL A 180 -37.05 14.59 -0.18
C VAL A 180 -36.82 15.87 -1.00
N PRO A 181 -37.81 16.78 -1.08
CA PRO A 181 -37.60 18.08 -1.71
C PRO A 181 -36.45 18.87 -1.06
N GLY A 182 -35.68 19.60 -1.86
CA GLY A 182 -34.61 20.49 -1.38
C GLY A 182 -33.21 19.87 -1.30
N VAL A 183 -33.03 18.58 -1.61
CA VAL A 183 -31.69 17.97 -1.74
C VAL A 183 -30.98 18.51 -2.97
N HIS A 184 -29.72 18.93 -2.83
CA HIS A 184 -28.93 19.45 -3.94
C HIS A 184 -28.77 18.41 -5.06
N GLN A 185 -28.85 18.87 -6.31
CA GLN A 185 -28.87 18.00 -7.50
C GLN A 185 -27.68 17.02 -7.55
N ASN A 186 -26.48 17.47 -7.16
CA ASN A 186 -25.26 16.68 -7.11
C ASN A 186 -25.22 15.64 -5.97
N GLU A 187 -26.17 15.68 -5.03
CA GLU A 187 -26.25 14.80 -3.85
C GLU A 187 -27.45 13.85 -3.90
N THR A 188 -28.39 14.06 -4.82
CA THR A 188 -29.65 13.30 -4.90
C THR A 188 -29.45 11.78 -5.00
N ASN A 189 -28.41 11.34 -5.70
CA ASN A 189 -28.14 9.91 -5.87
C ASN A 189 -27.32 9.27 -4.75
N GLN A 190 -26.98 10.02 -3.70
CA GLN A 190 -25.93 9.64 -2.77
C GLN A 190 -26.44 9.06 -1.44
N CYS A 191 -27.74 9.10 -1.17
CA CYS A 191 -28.35 8.64 0.08
C CYS A 191 -27.68 9.27 1.32
N LEU A 192 -27.53 10.60 1.33
CA LEU A 192 -26.97 11.32 2.48
C LEU A 192 -27.95 11.30 3.66
N PRO A 193 -27.48 11.46 4.91
CA PRO A 193 -28.37 11.47 6.07
C PRO A 193 -29.54 12.45 5.91
N GLY A 194 -30.77 11.96 6.07
CA GLY A 194 -32.01 12.72 5.92
C GLY A 194 -32.47 12.95 4.48
N SER A 195 -31.76 12.45 3.46
CA SER A 195 -32.07 12.76 2.06
C SER A 195 -33.20 11.94 1.46
N LEU A 196 -33.55 10.77 2.03
CA LEU A 196 -34.51 9.83 1.43
C LEU A 196 -35.93 9.98 2.01
N THR A 197 -36.94 9.87 1.13
CA THR A 197 -38.37 9.88 1.49
C THR A 197 -38.80 8.49 2.01
N PRO A 198 -39.20 8.34 3.29
CA PRO A 198 -39.55 7.03 3.85
C PRO A 198 -40.65 6.29 3.09
N GLU A 199 -41.69 7.01 2.67
CA GLU A 199 -42.85 6.45 1.96
C GLU A 199 -42.46 5.82 0.62
N LYS A 200 -41.45 6.39 -0.04
CA LYS A 200 -40.96 5.93 -1.35
C LYS A 200 -39.93 4.80 -1.22
N VAL A 201 -39.27 4.65 -0.07
CA VAL A 201 -38.15 3.71 0.16
C VAL A 201 -38.55 2.46 0.95
N LYS A 202 -39.61 2.54 1.77
CA LYS A 202 -40.05 1.44 2.63
C LYS A 202 -40.17 0.11 1.88
N GLY A 203 -39.45 -0.92 2.34
CA GLY A 203 -39.48 -2.28 1.80
C GLY A 203 -38.65 -2.50 0.52
N LYS A 204 -37.90 -1.49 0.05
CA LYS A 204 -37.16 -1.51 -1.22
C LYS A 204 -35.64 -1.61 -1.02
N ILE A 205 -34.95 -2.07 -2.07
CA ILE A 205 -33.49 -1.95 -2.22
C ILE A 205 -33.21 -0.61 -2.89
N VAL A 206 -32.19 0.11 -2.44
CA VAL A 206 -31.82 1.42 -3.01
C VAL A 206 -30.44 1.32 -3.65
N LEU A 207 -30.34 1.71 -4.92
CA LEU A 207 -29.07 2.00 -5.58
C LEU A 207 -28.63 3.42 -5.19
N CYS A 208 -27.56 3.52 -4.41
CA CYS A 208 -26.92 4.78 -4.03
C CYS A 208 -25.53 4.87 -4.66
N MET A 209 -25.13 6.05 -5.11
CA MET A 209 -23.80 6.31 -5.63
C MET A 209 -22.84 6.80 -4.54
N ARG A 210 -21.58 6.39 -4.64
CA ARG A 210 -20.49 6.93 -3.83
C ARG A 210 -20.30 8.41 -4.19
N GLY A 211 -19.95 9.21 -3.17
CA GLY A 211 -19.73 10.65 -3.28
C GLY A 211 -19.41 11.21 -1.91
N SER A 212 -20.02 12.34 -1.58
CA SER A 212 -20.03 12.97 -0.26
C SER A 212 -20.44 12.01 0.85
N GLY A 213 -19.91 12.28 2.06
CA GLY A 213 -20.23 11.55 3.28
C GLY A 213 -19.64 10.13 3.36
N PHE A 214 -19.85 9.47 4.49
CA PHE A 214 -19.34 8.13 4.73
C PHE A 214 -20.23 7.05 4.09
N LYS A 215 -19.61 6.06 3.45
CA LYS A 215 -20.30 4.92 2.79
C LYS A 215 -21.28 4.19 3.71
N LEU A 216 -20.89 4.00 4.96
CA LEU A 216 -21.73 3.34 5.97
C LEU A 216 -22.91 4.20 6.44
N SER A 217 -22.77 5.53 6.43
CA SER A 217 -23.89 6.45 6.72
C SER A 217 -24.97 6.37 5.65
N LYS A 218 -24.60 6.10 4.39
CA LYS A 218 -25.57 5.88 3.29
C LYS A 218 -26.45 4.66 3.54
N GLY A 219 -25.85 3.58 4.04
CA GLY A 219 -26.62 2.41 4.49
C GLY A 219 -27.56 2.73 5.64
N MET A 220 -27.11 3.52 6.62
CA MET A 220 -28.01 3.94 7.70
C MET A 220 -29.16 4.79 7.23
N GLU A 221 -28.94 5.66 6.26
CA GLU A 221 -30.01 6.46 5.68
C GLU A 221 -31.07 5.58 4.99
N VAL A 222 -30.64 4.60 4.20
CA VAL A 222 -31.55 3.62 3.60
C VAL A 222 -32.34 2.89 4.68
N LYS A 223 -31.69 2.47 5.78
CA LYS A 223 -32.36 1.82 6.91
C LYS A 223 -33.36 2.76 7.60
N ARG A 224 -33.01 4.02 7.83
CA ARG A 224 -33.86 5.05 8.44
C ARG A 224 -35.14 5.27 7.63
N ALA A 225 -35.02 5.33 6.30
CA ALA A 225 -36.14 5.47 5.38
C ALA A 225 -36.94 4.15 5.17
N GLY A 226 -36.64 3.09 5.92
CA GLY A 226 -37.36 1.81 5.87
C GLY A 226 -36.95 0.88 4.73
N GLY A 227 -35.84 1.16 4.05
CA GLY A 227 -35.27 0.31 3.00
C GLY A 227 -34.67 -0.98 3.56
N VAL A 228 -34.66 -2.03 2.74
CA VAL A 228 -34.22 -3.38 3.13
C VAL A 228 -32.87 -3.78 2.53
N GLY A 229 -32.39 -3.06 1.54
CA GLY A 229 -31.15 -3.37 0.82
C GLY A 229 -30.43 -2.12 0.32
N LEU A 230 -29.10 -2.15 0.27
CA LEU A 230 -28.28 -1.11 -0.35
C LEU A 230 -27.40 -1.72 -1.45
N ILE A 231 -27.47 -1.15 -2.65
CA ILE A 231 -26.43 -1.34 -3.65
C ILE A 231 -25.62 -0.04 -3.69
N LEU A 232 -24.34 -0.12 -3.35
CA LEU A 232 -23.44 1.03 -3.38
C LEU A 232 -22.66 1.02 -4.70
N GLY A 233 -23.12 1.81 -5.67
CA GLY A 233 -22.39 2.06 -6.91
C GLY A 233 -21.20 2.96 -6.68
N ASN A 234 -20.05 2.66 -7.27
CA ASN A 234 -18.89 3.52 -7.14
C ASN A 234 -19.01 4.80 -8.00
N SER A 235 -18.16 5.81 -7.76
CA SER A 235 -18.09 7.02 -8.58
C SER A 235 -17.17 6.80 -9.80
N PRO A 236 -17.24 7.63 -10.86
CA PRO A 236 -16.31 7.54 -11.99
C PRO A 236 -14.83 7.59 -11.54
N ALA A 237 -14.49 8.52 -10.64
CA ALA A 237 -13.14 8.70 -10.12
C ALA A 237 -12.60 7.48 -9.35
N ASN A 238 -13.49 6.66 -8.77
CA ASN A 238 -13.14 5.47 -8.03
C ASN A 238 -13.60 4.19 -8.76
N GLY A 239 -13.94 4.26 -10.05
CA GLY A 239 -14.76 3.26 -10.74
C GLY A 239 -14.24 1.83 -10.70
N ASN A 240 -12.92 1.66 -10.52
CA ASN A 240 -12.20 0.38 -10.48
C ASN A 240 -11.93 -0.13 -9.05
N GLU A 241 -12.44 0.54 -8.03
CA GLU A 241 -12.29 0.15 -6.63
C GLU A 241 -13.56 -0.57 -6.15
N TYR A 242 -13.41 -1.68 -5.43
CA TYR A 242 -14.52 -2.25 -4.68
C TYR A 242 -14.50 -1.76 -3.22
N SER A 243 -15.70 -1.55 -2.66
CA SER A 243 -15.84 -1.24 -1.25
C SER A 243 -16.20 -2.48 -0.43
N TYR A 244 -15.45 -2.75 0.63
CA TYR A 244 -15.63 -3.93 1.49
C TYR A 244 -16.15 -3.52 2.86
N ASP A 245 -17.26 -2.78 2.90
CA ASP A 245 -17.81 -2.27 4.17
C ASP A 245 -18.80 -3.26 4.81
N ALA A 246 -18.80 -3.33 6.15
CA ALA A 246 -19.80 -4.06 6.92
C ALA A 246 -21.02 -3.17 7.20
N HIS A 247 -22.00 -3.16 6.30
CA HIS A 247 -23.23 -2.37 6.44
C HIS A 247 -24.19 -2.93 7.51
N TYR A 248 -25.26 -2.18 7.84
CA TYR A 248 -26.26 -2.49 8.89
C TYR A 248 -27.54 -3.15 8.38
N LEU A 249 -27.59 -3.35 7.08
CA LEU A 249 -28.63 -4.01 6.32
C LEU A 249 -27.93 -4.77 5.18
N PRO A 250 -28.59 -5.74 4.53
CA PRO A 250 -28.05 -6.38 3.33
C PRO A 250 -27.53 -5.34 2.34
N ALA A 251 -26.25 -5.43 1.99
CA ALA A 251 -25.62 -4.45 1.12
C ALA A 251 -24.52 -5.06 0.28
N THR A 252 -24.31 -4.51 -0.91
CA THR A 252 -23.17 -4.87 -1.76
C THR A 252 -22.66 -3.66 -2.51
N ALA A 253 -21.35 -3.58 -2.72
CA ALA A 253 -20.73 -2.53 -3.52
C ALA A 253 -20.37 -3.07 -4.91
N VAL A 254 -20.62 -2.26 -5.94
CA VAL A 254 -20.37 -2.61 -7.34
C VAL A 254 -19.49 -1.55 -8.00
N LEU A 255 -18.81 -1.92 -9.10
CA LEU A 255 -18.04 -0.98 -9.90
C LEU A 255 -18.96 0.07 -10.53
N TYR A 256 -18.35 1.16 -11.02
CA TYR A 256 -19.11 2.24 -11.65
C TYR A 256 -19.93 1.74 -12.85
N ASP A 257 -19.30 1.02 -13.78
CA ASP A 257 -19.99 0.53 -14.99
C ASP A 257 -21.15 -0.42 -14.65
N ASP A 258 -20.98 -1.24 -13.61
CA ASP A 258 -22.04 -2.12 -13.14
C ASP A 258 -23.17 -1.34 -12.46
N ALA A 259 -22.86 -0.27 -11.72
CA ALA A 259 -23.89 0.62 -11.19
C ALA A 259 -24.72 1.29 -12.30
N ILE A 260 -24.07 1.67 -13.41
CA ILE A 260 -24.76 2.21 -14.59
C ILE A 260 -25.69 1.17 -15.21
N LYS A 261 -25.24 -0.09 -15.40
CA LYS A 261 -26.11 -1.17 -15.88
C LYS A 261 -27.33 -1.40 -14.98
N ILE A 262 -27.15 -1.33 -13.65
CA ILE A 262 -28.27 -1.43 -12.70
C ILE A 262 -29.22 -0.25 -12.86
N HIS A 263 -28.70 0.96 -13.02
CA HIS A 263 -29.51 2.16 -13.24
C HIS A 263 -30.30 2.09 -14.55
N GLU A 264 -29.70 1.62 -15.63
CA GLU A 264 -30.37 1.37 -16.91
C GLU A 264 -31.48 0.33 -16.77
N TYR A 265 -31.24 -0.74 -16.02
CA TYR A 265 -32.28 -1.73 -15.69
C TYR A 265 -33.44 -1.12 -14.90
N ILE A 266 -33.18 -0.25 -13.91
CA ILE A 266 -34.23 0.43 -13.16
C ILE A 266 -35.15 1.23 -14.08
N LYS A 267 -34.59 1.85 -15.14
CA LYS A 267 -35.35 2.63 -16.13
C LYS A 267 -36.08 1.79 -17.18
N SER A 268 -35.68 0.54 -17.41
CA SER A 268 -36.22 -0.29 -18.49
C SER A 268 -37.51 -1.01 -18.14
N THR A 269 -37.96 -0.95 -16.89
CA THR A 269 -39.20 -1.60 -16.42
C THR A 269 -39.90 -0.77 -15.36
N ASN A 270 -41.23 -0.87 -15.27
CA ASN A 270 -42.02 -0.21 -14.23
C ASN A 270 -41.95 -0.95 -12.88
N ASN A 271 -41.50 -2.21 -12.86
CA ASN A 271 -41.41 -3.04 -11.65
C ASN A 271 -39.99 -3.62 -11.46
N PRO A 272 -38.95 -2.78 -11.35
CA PRO A 272 -37.60 -3.25 -11.15
C PRO A 272 -37.47 -3.95 -9.80
N THR A 273 -36.84 -5.12 -9.79
CA THR A 273 -36.60 -5.90 -8.56
C THR A 273 -35.18 -6.39 -8.50
N ALA A 274 -34.70 -6.67 -7.30
CA ALA A 274 -33.39 -7.28 -7.09
C ALA A 274 -33.35 -8.10 -5.80
N ILE A 275 -32.35 -8.96 -5.68
CA ILE A 275 -31.98 -9.65 -4.44
C ILE A 275 -30.46 -9.59 -4.26
N ILE A 276 -30.03 -9.19 -3.06
CA ILE A 276 -28.64 -9.27 -2.64
C ILE A 276 -28.42 -10.64 -2.01
N LYS A 277 -27.59 -11.45 -2.64
CA LYS A 277 -27.25 -12.80 -2.17
C LYS A 277 -26.32 -12.70 -0.96
N GLN A 278 -26.33 -13.76 -0.14
CA GLN A 278 -25.43 -13.85 1.01
C GLN A 278 -23.98 -13.78 0.55
N ALA A 279 -23.22 -12.88 1.19
CA ALA A 279 -21.81 -12.75 0.87
C ALA A 279 -20.98 -13.88 1.50
N ARG A 280 -19.88 -14.24 0.83
CA ARG A 280 -18.97 -15.30 1.28
C ARG A 280 -17.52 -14.95 1.06
N THR A 281 -16.65 -15.54 1.87
CA THR A 281 -15.20 -15.52 1.63
C THR A 281 -14.89 -16.45 0.46
N VAL A 282 -14.15 -15.96 -0.53
CA VAL A 282 -13.66 -16.74 -1.66
C VAL A 282 -12.13 -16.71 -1.63
N LEU A 283 -11.50 -17.87 -1.79
CA LEU A 283 -10.05 -18.04 -1.82
C LEU A 283 -9.57 -18.35 -3.24
N HIS A 284 -8.26 -18.22 -3.45
CA HIS A 284 -7.57 -18.47 -4.71
C HIS A 284 -8.10 -17.63 -5.88
N THR A 285 -8.53 -16.40 -5.58
CA THR A 285 -8.94 -15.45 -6.61
C THR A 285 -7.76 -15.03 -7.48
N GLN A 286 -8.04 -14.73 -8.74
CA GLN A 286 -7.03 -14.34 -9.71
C GLN A 286 -7.53 -13.15 -10.55
N PRO A 287 -6.66 -12.18 -10.87
CA PRO A 287 -5.24 -12.11 -10.52
C PRO A 287 -5.01 -11.65 -9.06
N ALA A 288 -3.97 -12.17 -8.40
CA ALA A 288 -3.45 -11.64 -7.14
C ALA A 288 -1.92 -11.82 -7.01
N PRO A 289 -1.17 -10.84 -6.48
CA PRO A 289 -1.63 -9.50 -6.12
C PRO A 289 -1.88 -8.63 -7.36
N PHE A 290 -2.82 -7.70 -7.22
CA PHE A 290 -2.90 -6.45 -7.98
C PHE A 290 -2.74 -5.27 -7.00
N MET A 291 -2.41 -4.10 -7.51
CA MET A 291 -2.24 -2.89 -6.70
C MET A 291 -3.58 -2.31 -6.26
N ALA A 292 -3.76 -2.08 -4.96
CA ALA A 292 -4.96 -1.43 -4.45
C ALA A 292 -5.09 -0.02 -5.06
N ASN A 293 -6.30 0.40 -5.44
CA ASN A 293 -6.50 1.67 -6.15
C ASN A 293 -6.00 2.87 -5.34
N PHE A 294 -6.27 2.89 -4.03
CA PHE A 294 -5.89 3.96 -3.12
C PHE A 294 -4.37 4.02 -2.85
N THR A 295 -3.58 2.99 -3.19
CA THR A 295 -2.15 2.98 -2.81
C THR A 295 -1.45 4.18 -3.43
N SER A 296 -0.86 5.02 -2.60
CA SER A 296 -0.08 6.17 -3.06
C SER A 296 1.09 5.73 -3.93
N ARG A 297 1.43 6.57 -4.91
CA ARG A 297 2.36 6.22 -6.00
C ARG A 297 3.53 7.19 -6.07
N GLY A 298 4.63 6.70 -6.63
CA GLY A 298 5.73 7.53 -7.07
C GLY A 298 5.38 8.32 -8.35
N PRO A 299 6.34 9.05 -8.93
CA PRO A 299 7.71 9.27 -8.45
C PRO A 299 7.80 9.90 -7.06
N ASN A 300 8.98 9.82 -6.44
CA ASN A 300 9.26 10.61 -5.24
C ASN A 300 9.23 12.10 -5.60
N ALA A 301 8.32 12.85 -4.97
CA ALA A 301 8.10 14.27 -5.25
C ALA A 301 9.22 15.19 -4.71
N LEU A 302 10.00 14.73 -3.72
CA LEU A 302 11.10 15.51 -3.14
C LEU A 302 12.42 15.25 -3.87
N ASP A 303 12.68 14.00 -4.21
CA ASP A 303 13.87 13.58 -4.95
C ASP A 303 13.54 12.49 -5.98
N PRO A 304 13.31 12.85 -7.25
CA PRO A 304 12.99 11.89 -8.30
C PRO A 304 14.13 10.94 -8.66
N TYR A 305 15.34 11.10 -8.12
CA TYR A 305 16.45 10.13 -8.28
C TYR A 305 16.29 8.89 -7.38
N ILE A 306 15.38 8.94 -6.39
CA ILE A 306 15.07 7.81 -5.50
C ILE A 306 13.69 7.25 -5.84
N LEU A 307 13.66 6.02 -6.34
CA LEU A 307 12.42 5.32 -6.70
C LEU A 307 11.61 4.99 -5.44
N LYS A 308 10.33 5.38 -5.43
CA LYS A 308 9.37 5.03 -4.37
C LYS A 308 8.01 4.62 -4.96
N PRO A 309 7.21 3.78 -4.26
CA PRO A 309 7.54 3.08 -3.02
C PRO A 309 8.67 2.06 -3.22
N ASP A 310 9.21 1.48 -2.14
CA ASP A 310 10.32 0.52 -2.24
C ASP A 310 9.83 -0.89 -2.59
N ILE A 311 8.67 -1.26 -2.05
CA ILE A 311 8.13 -2.62 -2.10
C ILE A 311 6.61 -2.59 -1.86
N THR A 312 5.92 -3.67 -2.21
CA THR A 312 4.51 -3.89 -1.90
C THR A 312 4.31 -5.12 -1.04
N ALA A 313 3.34 -5.03 -0.12
CA ALA A 313 2.87 -6.16 0.69
C ALA A 313 1.33 -6.15 0.77
N PRO A 314 0.70 -7.21 1.31
CA PRO A 314 -0.75 -7.27 1.49
C PRO A 314 -1.27 -6.10 2.32
N GLY A 315 -2.15 -5.29 1.73
CA GLY A 315 -2.78 -4.14 2.40
C GLY A 315 -4.25 -3.97 2.08
N LEU A 316 -4.83 -4.83 1.24
CA LEU A 316 -6.25 -4.81 0.91
C LEU A 316 -6.98 -5.92 1.66
N ASN A 317 -7.96 -5.50 2.45
CA ASN A 317 -8.88 -6.34 3.21
C ASN A 317 -8.18 -7.30 4.18
N ILE A 318 -7.29 -6.78 5.02
CA ILE A 318 -6.52 -7.56 5.99
C ILE A 318 -7.33 -7.77 7.27
N LEU A 319 -7.43 -9.03 7.70
CA LEU A 319 -8.05 -9.40 8.98
C LEU A 319 -6.97 -9.31 10.07
N ALA A 320 -7.21 -8.50 11.11
CA ALA A 320 -6.36 -8.47 12.29
C ALA A 320 -7.15 -8.05 13.53
N ALA A 321 -6.50 -8.06 14.70
CA ALA A 321 -7.15 -7.77 15.97
C ALA A 321 -7.66 -6.31 16.00
N TRP A 322 -8.69 -6.08 16.79
CA TRP A 322 -9.31 -4.78 16.96
C TRP A 322 -9.50 -4.47 18.44
N SER A 323 -9.53 -3.18 18.79
CA SER A 323 -9.44 -2.76 20.20
C SER A 323 -10.66 -3.06 21.07
N GLU A 324 -11.76 -3.53 20.50
CA GLU A 324 -13.10 -3.65 21.12
C GLU A 324 -13.71 -2.33 21.65
N ALA A 325 -12.90 -1.30 21.90
CA ALA A 325 -13.31 0.05 22.33
C ALA A 325 -13.79 0.97 21.19
N SER A 326 -13.71 0.50 19.95
CA SER A 326 -14.13 1.21 18.75
C SER A 326 -14.87 0.25 17.85
N SER A 327 -15.95 0.72 17.25
CA SER A 327 -16.71 -0.08 16.29
C SER A 327 -15.92 -0.30 15.00
N PRO A 328 -16.24 -1.33 14.20
CA PRO A 328 -15.59 -1.57 12.90
C PRO A 328 -15.67 -0.37 11.96
N SER A 329 -16.76 0.40 12.04
CA SER A 329 -16.98 1.59 11.20
C SER A 329 -16.43 2.89 11.76
N LYS A 330 -16.13 2.92 13.07
CA LYS A 330 -15.78 4.13 13.86
C LYS A 330 -16.87 5.21 13.89
N LEU A 331 -18.07 4.93 13.39
CA LEU A 331 -19.19 5.88 13.44
C LEU A 331 -19.87 5.80 14.80
N ALA A 332 -20.31 6.94 15.34
CA ALA A 332 -20.85 7.04 16.70
C ALA A 332 -22.13 6.21 16.94
N PHE A 333 -22.91 6.01 15.87
CA PHE A 333 -24.12 5.18 15.90
C PHE A 333 -23.83 3.68 15.81
N ASP A 334 -22.62 3.27 15.41
CA ASP A 334 -22.25 1.86 15.36
C ASP A 334 -21.94 1.36 16.76
N LYS A 335 -22.79 0.45 17.26
CA LYS A 335 -22.60 -0.19 18.56
C LYS A 335 -22.00 -1.59 18.47
N ARG A 336 -21.63 -2.06 17.27
CA ARG A 336 -21.01 -3.38 17.11
C ARG A 336 -19.63 -3.40 17.74
N ILE A 337 -19.35 -4.46 18.49
CA ILE A 337 -18.05 -4.74 19.11
C ILE A 337 -17.48 -5.97 18.41
N VAL A 338 -16.22 -5.89 18.00
CA VAL A 338 -15.51 -7.00 17.35
C VAL A 338 -14.10 -7.13 17.89
N LYS A 339 -13.65 -8.37 18.03
CA LYS A 339 -12.26 -8.71 18.37
C LYS A 339 -11.33 -8.64 17.18
N TYR A 340 -11.88 -8.85 15.98
CA TYR A 340 -11.15 -8.82 14.71
C TYR A 340 -11.98 -8.08 13.66
N THR A 341 -11.30 -7.35 12.79
CA THR A 341 -11.95 -6.66 11.68
C THR A 341 -11.09 -6.74 10.41
N ILE A 342 -11.77 -6.65 9.28
CA ILE A 342 -11.14 -6.44 7.99
C ILE A 342 -10.90 -4.94 7.82
N PHE A 343 -9.68 -4.56 7.48
CA PHE A 343 -9.31 -3.17 7.21
C PHE A 343 -8.34 -3.09 6.03
N SER A 344 -8.36 -1.96 5.33
CA SER A 344 -7.59 -1.75 4.10
C SER A 344 -6.77 -0.46 4.22
N GLY A 345 -5.55 -0.50 3.70
CA GLY A 345 -4.65 0.64 3.67
C GLY A 345 -3.20 0.19 3.53
N THR A 346 -2.34 1.11 3.10
CA THR A 346 -0.88 0.94 3.23
C THR A 346 -0.45 0.82 4.70
N SER A 347 -1.29 1.29 5.62
CA SER A 347 -1.15 1.01 7.06
C SER A 347 -1.17 -0.48 7.41
N MET A 348 -1.78 -1.34 6.59
CA MET A 348 -1.84 -2.79 6.81
C MET A 348 -0.71 -3.52 6.07
N SER A 349 -0.17 -2.94 4.99
CA SER A 349 0.98 -3.51 4.30
C SER A 349 2.30 -3.23 5.01
N CYS A 350 2.46 -2.03 5.59
CA CYS A 350 3.61 -1.66 6.42
C CYS A 350 3.98 -2.72 7.49
N PRO A 351 3.06 -3.17 8.37
CA PRO A 351 3.37 -4.14 9.42
C PRO A 351 3.76 -5.53 8.89
N HIS A 352 3.33 -5.94 7.69
CA HIS A 352 3.80 -7.18 7.07
C HIS A 352 5.30 -7.10 6.74
N VAL A 353 5.75 -5.96 6.21
CA VAL A 353 7.17 -5.74 5.91
C VAL A 353 7.99 -5.57 7.18
N ALA A 354 7.45 -4.88 8.18
CA ALA A 354 8.10 -4.77 9.50
C ALA A 354 8.27 -6.15 10.17
N ALA A 355 7.28 -7.04 10.08
CA ALA A 355 7.39 -8.40 10.58
C ALA A 355 8.47 -9.20 9.83
N ALA A 356 8.51 -9.09 8.50
CA ALA A 356 9.55 -9.73 7.70
C ALA A 356 10.94 -9.20 8.09
N ALA A 357 11.09 -7.89 8.28
CA ALA A 357 12.33 -7.28 8.73
C ALA A 357 12.75 -7.76 10.13
N ALA A 358 11.80 -7.92 11.06
CA ALA A 358 12.09 -8.46 12.39
C ALA A 358 12.59 -9.90 12.34
N LEU A 359 11.99 -10.75 11.48
CA LEU A 359 12.48 -12.11 11.25
C LEU A 359 13.86 -12.12 10.60
N LEU A 360 14.10 -11.27 9.61
CA LEU A 360 15.42 -11.15 8.97
C LEU A 360 16.49 -10.68 9.94
N LYS A 361 16.17 -9.75 10.85
CA LYS A 361 17.08 -9.32 11.91
C LYS A 361 17.36 -10.44 12.92
N ALA A 362 16.43 -11.34 13.15
CA ALA A 362 16.64 -12.52 13.99
C ALA A 362 17.52 -13.59 13.31
N ILE A 363 17.39 -13.75 11.99
CA ILE A 363 18.22 -14.68 11.19
C ILE A 363 19.63 -14.12 10.98
N HIS A 364 19.73 -12.80 10.75
CA HIS A 364 20.97 -12.07 10.46
C HIS A 364 21.13 -10.87 11.42
N PRO A 365 21.56 -11.10 12.67
CA PRO A 365 21.62 -10.05 13.70
C PRO A 365 22.58 -8.91 13.37
N ASP A 366 23.63 -9.20 12.62
CA ASP A 366 24.70 -8.30 12.19
C ASP A 366 24.33 -7.44 10.98
N TRP A 367 23.28 -7.80 10.23
CA TRP A 367 22.87 -7.02 9.07
C TRP A 367 22.44 -5.59 9.45
N SER A 368 22.84 -4.65 8.61
CA SER A 368 22.37 -3.28 8.71
C SER A 368 20.89 -3.16 8.33
N SER A 369 20.23 -2.09 8.75
CA SER A 369 18.88 -1.74 8.28
C SER A 369 18.81 -1.61 6.75
N ALA A 370 19.88 -1.11 6.11
CA ALA A 370 19.99 -1.02 4.65
C ALA A 370 20.14 -2.40 3.99
N ALA A 371 20.89 -3.33 4.58
CA ALA A 371 21.06 -4.69 4.09
C ALA A 371 19.73 -5.45 4.13
N ILE A 372 18.95 -5.32 5.22
CA ILE A 372 17.61 -5.92 5.32
C ILE A 372 16.65 -5.31 4.29
N ARG A 373 16.66 -3.97 4.12
CA ARG A 373 15.89 -3.30 3.06
C ARG A 373 16.27 -3.86 1.69
N SER A 374 17.57 -3.99 1.41
CA SER A 374 18.06 -4.54 0.16
C SER A 374 17.55 -5.97 -0.05
N ALA A 375 17.68 -6.85 0.94
CA ALA A 375 17.26 -8.23 0.83
C ALA A 375 15.76 -8.36 0.50
N LEU A 376 14.92 -7.54 1.15
CA LEU A 376 13.48 -7.49 0.87
C LEU A 376 13.18 -7.00 -0.56
N MET A 377 13.86 -5.94 -1.00
CA MET A 377 13.65 -5.33 -2.31
C MET A 377 14.14 -6.24 -3.45
N THR A 378 15.37 -6.73 -3.37
CA THR A 378 16.02 -7.43 -4.49
C THR A 378 15.44 -8.81 -4.77
N THR A 379 14.77 -9.41 -3.77
CA THR A 379 14.13 -10.73 -3.86
C THR A 379 12.62 -10.66 -4.11
N ALA A 380 12.04 -9.46 -4.19
CA ALA A 380 10.63 -9.25 -4.46
C ALA A 380 10.19 -9.83 -5.83
N TRP A 381 8.90 -10.00 -6.03
CA TRP A 381 8.34 -10.62 -7.25
C TRP A 381 7.39 -9.67 -7.99
N MET A 382 7.47 -9.68 -9.33
CA MET A 382 6.70 -8.76 -10.18
C MET A 382 5.52 -9.43 -10.88
N LYS A 383 5.21 -10.69 -10.53
CA LYS A 383 4.10 -11.43 -11.14
C LYS A 383 3.03 -11.76 -10.12
N ASN A 384 1.80 -11.84 -10.62
CA ASN A 384 0.66 -12.39 -9.89
C ASN A 384 0.66 -13.93 -9.94
N ASN A 385 -0.34 -14.53 -9.29
CA ASN A 385 -0.59 -15.96 -9.24
C ASN A 385 -1.00 -16.59 -10.59
N LYS A 386 -1.18 -15.80 -11.66
CA LYS A 386 -1.27 -16.29 -13.05
C LYS A 386 0.08 -16.32 -13.77
N GLY A 387 1.17 -15.93 -13.10
CA GLY A 387 2.48 -15.77 -13.74
C GLY A 387 2.59 -14.56 -14.67
N LEU A 388 1.56 -13.69 -14.68
CA LEU A 388 1.50 -12.45 -15.45
C LEU A 388 1.99 -11.26 -14.60
N PRO A 389 2.38 -10.12 -15.21
CA PRO A 389 2.76 -8.93 -14.45
C PRO A 389 1.69 -8.50 -13.44
N ILE A 390 2.12 -7.93 -12.31
CA ILE A 390 1.21 -7.27 -11.37
C ILE A 390 0.46 -6.14 -12.11
N THR A 391 -0.84 -6.06 -11.89
CA THR A 391 -1.71 -5.03 -12.49
C THR A 391 -2.15 -4.01 -11.45
N ASN A 392 -2.68 -2.89 -11.92
CA ASN A 392 -3.48 -1.96 -11.14
C ASN A 392 -4.90 -2.53 -10.95
N ALA A 393 -5.70 -1.88 -10.09
CA ALA A 393 -7.08 -2.26 -9.84
C ALA A 393 -7.96 -2.21 -11.11
N ASP A 394 -7.62 -1.36 -12.08
CA ASP A 394 -8.28 -1.23 -13.38
C ASP A 394 -7.83 -2.26 -14.43
N GLY A 395 -6.92 -3.18 -14.07
CA GLY A 395 -6.37 -4.18 -14.98
C GLY A 395 -5.17 -3.71 -15.82
N SER A 396 -4.81 -2.43 -15.81
CA SER A 396 -3.61 -1.93 -16.50
C SER A 396 -2.34 -2.47 -15.84
N ILE A 397 -1.24 -2.62 -16.60
CA ILE A 397 0.02 -3.13 -16.04
C ILE A 397 0.55 -2.13 -14.99
N ALA A 398 0.82 -2.61 -13.78
CA ALA A 398 1.40 -1.77 -12.73
C ALA A 398 2.87 -1.48 -13.02
N THR A 399 3.34 -0.35 -12.53
CA THR A 399 4.73 0.10 -12.71
C THR A 399 5.50 0.04 -11.40
N PRO A 400 6.83 0.12 -11.44
CA PRO A 400 7.66 0.34 -10.24
C PRO A 400 7.24 1.54 -9.38
N PHE A 401 6.61 2.59 -9.92
CA PHE A 401 6.04 3.67 -9.08
C PHE A 401 4.78 3.26 -8.33
N SER A 402 4.24 2.08 -8.61
CA SER A 402 3.10 1.50 -7.92
C SER A 402 3.57 0.45 -6.91
N PHE A 403 4.47 -0.46 -7.32
CA PHE A 403 4.88 -1.60 -6.49
C PHE A 403 6.34 -1.58 -5.99
N GLY A 404 7.10 -0.56 -6.34
CA GLY A 404 8.54 -0.51 -6.08
C GLY A 404 9.29 -1.64 -6.76
N SER A 405 9.94 -2.47 -5.94
CA SER A 405 10.64 -3.67 -6.39
C SER A 405 9.71 -4.84 -6.68
N GLY A 406 8.48 -4.83 -6.16
CA GLY A 406 7.47 -5.88 -6.38
C GLY A 406 6.78 -6.31 -5.09
N HIS A 407 6.02 -7.40 -5.15
CA HIS A 407 5.45 -8.04 -3.97
C HIS A 407 6.53 -8.75 -3.15
N PHE A 408 6.60 -8.47 -1.86
CA PHE A 408 7.63 -9.01 -0.97
C PHE A 408 7.61 -10.55 -0.89
N ARG A 409 8.77 -11.16 -0.64
CA ARG A 409 8.93 -12.62 -0.46
C ARG A 409 9.83 -12.92 0.73
N PRO A 410 9.30 -12.93 1.97
CA PRO A 410 10.11 -13.07 3.19
C PRO A 410 11.08 -14.26 3.16
N THR A 411 10.63 -15.42 2.68
CA THR A 411 11.49 -16.62 2.58
C THR A 411 12.66 -16.45 1.63
N LYS A 412 12.51 -15.70 0.53
CA LYS A 412 13.63 -15.43 -0.39
C LYS A 412 14.54 -14.34 0.14
N ALA A 413 14.01 -13.37 0.88
CA ALA A 413 14.82 -12.33 1.53
C ALA A 413 15.74 -12.87 2.63
N ALA A 414 15.47 -14.07 3.18
CA ALA A 414 16.34 -14.71 4.17
C ALA A 414 17.69 -15.14 3.60
N ASP A 415 17.79 -15.35 2.28
CA ASP A 415 19.05 -15.64 1.59
C ASP A 415 19.07 -14.94 0.22
N PRO A 416 19.42 -13.64 0.20
CA PRO A 416 19.36 -12.83 -1.01
C PRO A 416 20.62 -13.00 -1.88
N GLY A 417 21.67 -13.66 -1.39
CA GLY A 417 22.98 -13.73 -2.04
C GLY A 417 23.79 -12.44 -1.93
N LEU A 418 23.28 -11.32 -2.45
CA LEU A 418 23.94 -10.00 -2.37
C LEU A 418 23.01 -8.92 -1.78
N VAL A 419 23.60 -7.96 -1.07
CA VAL A 419 22.91 -6.78 -0.54
C VAL A 419 23.59 -5.47 -0.93
N TYR A 420 22.78 -4.44 -1.18
CA TYR A 420 23.18 -3.05 -1.31
C TYR A 420 23.15 -2.40 0.08
N ASP A 421 24.30 -2.43 0.74
CA ASP A 421 24.45 -1.90 2.09
C ASP A 421 24.70 -0.37 2.08
N ALA A 422 24.27 0.34 3.12
CA ALA A 422 24.47 1.76 3.29
C ALA A 422 24.54 2.12 4.77
N SER A 423 25.49 3.00 5.11
CA SER A 423 25.74 3.49 6.46
C SER A 423 24.97 4.77 6.77
N TYR A 424 24.97 5.19 8.03
CA TYR A 424 24.46 6.49 8.45
C TYR A 424 25.15 7.65 7.71
N GLU A 425 26.47 7.56 7.52
CA GLU A 425 27.26 8.58 6.81
C GLU A 425 26.87 8.68 5.33
N ASP A 426 26.51 7.57 4.67
CA ASP A 426 26.02 7.60 3.30
C ASP A 426 24.73 8.43 3.16
N TYR A 427 23.84 8.38 4.15
CA TYR A 427 22.63 9.21 4.16
C TYR A 427 22.93 10.68 4.48
N LEU A 428 23.93 10.96 5.32
CA LEU A 428 24.38 12.34 5.54
C LEU A 428 25.00 12.93 4.27
N LEU A 429 25.82 12.16 3.54
CA LEU A 429 26.37 12.56 2.23
C LEU A 429 25.26 12.80 1.20
N TYR A 430 24.24 11.95 1.18
CA TYR A 430 23.04 12.16 0.35
C TYR A 430 22.30 13.46 0.71
N LEU A 431 22.19 13.79 2.00
CA LEU A 431 21.60 15.05 2.43
C LEU A 431 22.48 16.26 2.06
N CYS A 432 23.80 16.14 2.14
CA CYS A 432 24.70 17.18 1.64
C CYS A 432 24.46 17.48 0.15
N SER A 433 24.14 16.47 -0.67
CA SER A 433 23.83 16.68 -2.09
C SER A 433 22.51 17.43 -2.33
N HIS A 434 21.68 17.57 -1.30
CA HIS A 434 20.43 18.34 -1.29
C HIS A 434 20.57 19.69 -0.58
N GLY A 435 21.79 20.13 -0.30
CA GLY A 435 22.07 21.43 0.32
C GLY A 435 21.86 21.48 1.83
N PHE A 436 21.64 20.34 2.49
CA PHE A 436 21.62 20.29 3.95
C PHE A 436 23.03 20.49 4.50
N SER A 437 23.12 21.27 5.57
CA SER A 437 24.33 21.42 6.37
C SER A 437 24.09 20.86 7.76
N PHE A 438 25.15 20.29 8.35
CA PHE A 438 25.10 19.73 9.69
C PHE A 438 26.02 20.54 10.60
N THR A 439 25.51 20.91 11.77
CA THR A 439 26.31 21.53 12.84
C THR A 439 27.06 20.51 13.70
N ASN A 440 27.03 19.23 13.29
CA ASN A 440 27.67 18.13 14.01
C ASN A 440 29.21 18.30 13.97
N PRO A 441 29.90 18.34 15.13
CA PRO A 441 31.36 18.44 15.16
C PRO A 441 32.08 17.24 14.51
N VAL A 442 31.42 16.09 14.40
CA VAL A 442 31.99 14.81 13.91
C VAL A 442 31.86 14.63 12.40
N PHE A 443 30.85 15.23 11.76
CA PHE A 443 30.63 15.09 10.31
C PHE A 443 30.44 16.45 9.64
N ARG A 444 31.23 16.70 8.59
CA ARG A 444 31.12 17.90 7.75
C ARG A 444 30.84 17.50 6.31
N CYS A 445 29.88 18.18 5.70
CA CYS A 445 29.62 18.01 4.27
C CYS A 445 30.87 18.36 3.46
N PRO A 446 31.27 17.52 2.49
CA PRO A 446 32.36 17.86 1.59
C PRO A 446 31.95 19.04 0.69
N ASN A 447 32.93 19.84 0.27
CA ASN A 447 32.71 20.98 -0.65
C ASN A 447 32.01 20.58 -1.96
N LYS A 448 32.22 19.33 -2.40
CA LYS A 448 31.56 18.73 -3.56
C LYS A 448 30.94 17.40 -3.13
N PRO A 449 29.68 17.39 -2.68
CA PRO A 449 29.01 16.15 -2.29
C PRO A 449 28.80 15.23 -3.50
N PRO A 450 28.80 13.90 -3.27
CA PRO A 450 28.47 12.95 -4.33
C PRO A 450 27.03 13.17 -4.80
N SER A 451 26.75 12.85 -6.07
CA SER A 451 25.38 12.90 -6.59
C SER A 451 24.44 11.99 -5.78
N ALA A 452 23.23 12.47 -5.50
CA ALA A 452 22.14 11.70 -4.90
C ALA A 452 21.92 10.34 -5.58
N LEU A 453 22.09 10.29 -6.90
CA LEU A 453 21.95 9.08 -7.71
C LEU A 453 22.93 7.97 -7.32
N ASN A 454 24.06 8.32 -6.71
CA ASN A 454 25.09 7.39 -6.24
C ASN A 454 24.87 6.88 -4.82
N LEU A 455 23.80 7.30 -4.12
CA LEU A 455 23.38 6.60 -2.91
C LEU A 455 23.24 5.10 -3.22
N ASN A 456 23.84 4.24 -2.39
CA ASN A 456 23.90 2.81 -2.65
C ASN A 456 22.55 2.12 -2.41
N TYR A 457 21.62 2.36 -3.34
CA TYR A 457 20.22 1.99 -3.23
C TYR A 457 19.88 0.86 -4.23
N PRO A 458 19.04 -0.13 -3.84
CA PRO A 458 18.68 -1.28 -4.67
C PRO A 458 17.67 -0.95 -5.79
N SER A 459 17.69 0.27 -6.30
CA SER A 459 16.92 0.72 -7.47
C SER A 459 17.62 1.90 -8.14
N ILE A 460 17.21 2.23 -9.37
CA ILE A 460 17.69 3.41 -10.11
C ILE A 460 16.49 4.19 -10.64
N ALA A 461 16.42 5.48 -10.34
CA ALA A 461 15.53 6.41 -11.05
C ALA A 461 16.36 7.53 -11.68
N ILE A 462 16.15 7.79 -12.97
CA ILE A 462 16.84 8.83 -13.72
C ILE A 462 15.77 9.71 -14.38
N PRO A 463 15.36 10.83 -13.75
CA PRO A 463 14.56 11.84 -14.40
C PRO A 463 15.36 12.53 -15.52
N ASN A 464 14.67 12.89 -16.61
CA ASN A 464 15.17 13.76 -17.67
C ASN A 464 16.54 13.32 -18.22
N LEU A 465 16.67 12.04 -18.58
CA LEU A 465 17.90 11.49 -19.15
C LEU A 465 18.26 12.26 -20.43
N ASN A 466 19.45 12.89 -20.39
CA ASN A 466 20.06 13.55 -21.53
C ASN A 466 21.47 12.95 -21.75
N GLY A 467 21.62 12.14 -22.79
CA GLY A 467 22.89 11.48 -23.14
C GLY A 467 23.17 10.22 -22.31
N THR A 468 24.26 10.26 -21.53
CA THR A 468 24.77 9.13 -20.74
C THR A 468 24.82 9.48 -19.27
N VAL A 469 24.27 8.61 -18.43
CA VAL A 469 24.37 8.68 -16.98
C VAL A 469 25.08 7.43 -16.46
N ILE A 470 26.05 7.61 -15.57
CA ILE A 470 26.81 6.53 -14.95
C ILE A 470 26.48 6.52 -13.46
N VAL A 471 26.00 5.38 -12.98
CA VAL A 471 25.56 5.18 -11.59
C VAL A 471 26.50 4.19 -10.92
N LYS A 472 27.12 4.58 -9.80
CA LYS A 472 27.98 3.67 -9.03
C LYS A 472 27.16 2.92 -7.98
N ARG A 473 27.41 1.62 -7.84
CA ARG A 473 26.84 0.76 -6.79
C ARG A 473 27.91 -0.13 -6.19
N THR A 474 27.65 -0.57 -4.96
CA THR A 474 28.47 -1.55 -4.25
C THR A 474 27.56 -2.61 -3.68
N VAL A 475 27.94 -3.87 -3.85
CA VAL A 475 27.22 -5.01 -3.26
C VAL A 475 28.14 -5.75 -2.31
N THR A 476 27.58 -6.23 -1.21
CA THR A 476 28.24 -7.10 -0.24
C THR A 476 27.72 -8.52 -0.45
N ASN A 477 28.61 -9.51 -0.52
CA ASN A 477 28.21 -10.92 -0.54
C ASN A 477 27.74 -11.36 0.85
N VAL A 478 26.51 -11.83 0.95
CA VAL A 478 25.93 -12.40 2.18
C VAL A 478 25.46 -13.85 1.98
N GLY A 479 25.68 -14.40 0.78
CA GLY A 479 25.44 -15.81 0.46
C GLY A 479 26.71 -16.65 0.67
N GLY A 480 26.88 -17.70 -0.13
CA GLY A 480 28.02 -18.61 -0.03
C GLY A 480 29.39 -18.00 -0.39
N SER A 481 30.46 -18.63 0.10
CA SER A 481 31.84 -18.32 -0.31
C SER A 481 32.11 -18.76 -1.76
N LYS A 482 33.10 -18.16 -2.43
CA LYS A 482 33.50 -18.51 -3.81
C LYS A 482 32.33 -18.45 -4.81
N SER A 483 31.58 -17.36 -4.80
CA SER A 483 30.42 -17.14 -5.66
C SER A 483 30.75 -16.24 -6.86
N VAL A 484 30.13 -16.53 -8.02
CA VAL A 484 30.29 -15.73 -9.25
C VAL A 484 28.92 -15.26 -9.72
N TYR A 485 28.75 -13.94 -9.83
CA TYR A 485 27.51 -13.33 -10.27
C TYR A 485 27.65 -12.71 -11.65
N PHE A 486 26.68 -12.99 -12.52
CA PHE A 486 26.59 -12.48 -13.89
C PHE A 486 25.53 -11.40 -13.99
N PHE A 487 25.87 -10.31 -14.67
CA PHE A 487 24.95 -9.22 -14.95
C PHE A 487 23.98 -9.58 -16.07
N SER A 488 22.71 -9.22 -15.89
CA SER A 488 21.73 -9.16 -17.00
C SER A 488 20.73 -8.03 -16.76
N ALA A 489 20.12 -7.52 -17.83
CA ALA A 489 19.14 -6.45 -17.73
C ALA A 489 17.99 -6.63 -18.71
N LYS A 490 16.82 -6.13 -18.33
CA LYS A 490 15.75 -5.74 -19.24
C LYS A 490 15.70 -4.22 -19.24
N PRO A 491 16.40 -3.55 -20.18
CA PRO A 491 16.46 -2.09 -20.22
C PRO A 491 15.07 -1.46 -20.33
N PRO A 492 14.86 -0.27 -19.74
CA PRO A 492 13.72 0.57 -20.08
C PRO A 492 13.66 0.82 -21.59
N MET A 493 12.45 0.91 -22.15
CA MET A 493 12.25 1.18 -23.58
C MET A 493 13.00 2.46 -23.99
N GLY A 494 13.72 2.43 -25.11
CA GLY A 494 14.48 3.59 -25.60
C GLY A 494 15.79 3.88 -24.86
N VAL A 495 16.27 2.95 -24.03
CA VAL A 495 17.49 3.10 -23.22
C VAL A 495 18.36 1.84 -23.33
N SER A 496 19.69 2.01 -23.33
CA SER A 496 20.64 0.90 -23.15
C SER A 496 21.22 0.90 -21.74
N VAL A 497 21.40 -0.30 -21.17
CA VAL A 497 21.91 -0.48 -19.80
C VAL A 497 23.05 -1.49 -19.83
N LYS A 498 24.23 -1.10 -19.34
CA LYS A 498 25.42 -1.95 -19.26
C LYS A 498 26.09 -1.83 -17.89
N ALA A 499 26.63 -2.92 -17.36
CA ALA A 499 27.44 -2.92 -16.15
C ALA A 499 28.93 -3.03 -16.46
N ASN A 500 29.76 -2.39 -15.64
CA ASN A 500 31.21 -2.57 -15.63
C ASN A 500 31.75 -2.72 -14.19
N PRO A 501 32.39 -3.85 -13.83
CA PRO A 501 32.45 -5.09 -14.62
C PRO A 501 31.06 -5.73 -14.79
N SER A 502 30.92 -6.65 -15.74
CA SER A 502 29.67 -7.43 -15.97
C SER A 502 29.64 -8.77 -15.20
N ILE A 503 30.74 -9.11 -14.53
CA ILE A 503 30.90 -10.31 -13.70
C ILE A 503 31.50 -9.87 -12.36
N LEU A 504 30.94 -10.36 -11.26
CA LEU A 504 31.45 -10.14 -9.91
C LEU A 504 31.86 -11.47 -9.29
N PHE A 505 33.13 -11.58 -8.95
CA PHE A 505 33.69 -12.73 -8.26
C PHE A 505 33.87 -12.40 -6.77
N PHE A 506 33.38 -13.26 -5.89
CA PHE A 506 33.55 -13.12 -4.44
C PHE A 506 34.22 -14.34 -3.83
N ASP A 507 35.30 -14.11 -3.08
CA ASP A 507 36.09 -15.15 -2.41
C ASP A 507 35.45 -15.63 -1.11
N HIS A 508 34.89 -14.70 -0.33
CA HIS A 508 34.39 -14.92 1.02
C HIS A 508 33.11 -14.11 1.29
N ILE A 509 32.41 -14.48 2.35
CA ILE A 509 31.23 -13.77 2.86
C ILE A 509 31.66 -12.43 3.44
N GLY A 510 30.90 -11.38 3.20
CA GLY A 510 31.21 -10.01 3.63
C GLY A 510 32.08 -9.22 2.65
N GLN A 511 32.63 -9.86 1.61
CA GLN A 511 33.43 -9.16 0.61
C GLN A 511 32.54 -8.19 -0.19
N LYS A 512 33.04 -6.95 -0.35
CA LYS A 512 32.38 -5.90 -1.11
C LYS A 512 32.95 -5.81 -2.52
N LYS A 513 32.09 -5.64 -3.53
CA LYS A 513 32.50 -5.32 -4.90
C LYS A 513 31.68 -4.16 -5.44
N SER A 514 32.36 -3.20 -6.05
CA SER A 514 31.73 -2.07 -6.74
C SER A 514 31.62 -2.32 -8.24
N PHE A 515 30.58 -1.77 -8.84
CA PHE A 515 30.37 -1.73 -10.28
C PHE A 515 29.70 -0.42 -10.67
N THR A 516 29.74 -0.10 -11.95
CA THR A 516 28.98 1.01 -12.52
C THR A 516 27.90 0.50 -13.45
N ILE A 517 26.73 1.14 -13.41
CA ILE A 517 25.66 0.97 -14.39
C ILE A 517 25.67 2.19 -15.30
N THR A 518 25.98 1.96 -16.57
CA THR A 518 25.93 2.99 -17.61
C THR A 518 24.57 2.92 -18.29
N VAL A 519 23.82 4.01 -18.21
CA VAL A 519 22.49 4.20 -18.80
C VAL A 519 22.63 5.22 -19.92
N ARG A 520 22.35 4.82 -21.17
CA ARG A 520 22.45 5.70 -22.35
C ARG A 520 21.16 5.75 -23.12
N LEU A 521 20.87 6.91 -23.70
CA LEU A 521 19.81 7.03 -24.70
C LEU A 521 19.99 6.01 -25.83
N GLY A 522 18.90 5.33 -26.18
CA GLY A 522 18.79 4.52 -27.39
C GLY A 522 18.58 5.37 -28.65
N SER A 523 18.40 4.71 -29.79
CA SER A 523 18.18 5.40 -31.08
C SER A 523 16.92 6.27 -31.06
N GLU A 524 16.90 7.32 -31.89
CA GLU A 524 15.74 8.22 -32.02
C GLU A 524 14.43 7.51 -32.36
N THR A 525 14.50 6.47 -33.20
CA THR A 525 13.36 5.61 -33.56
C THR A 525 12.70 4.94 -32.35
N THR A 526 13.48 4.57 -31.33
CA THR A 526 12.95 3.96 -30.09
C THR A 526 12.39 4.97 -29.08
N ARG A 527 12.49 6.28 -29.38
CA ARG A 527 12.09 7.39 -28.50
C ARG A 527 10.87 8.18 -29.00
N GLN A 528 10.39 7.92 -30.22
CA GLN A 528 9.23 8.63 -30.78
C GLN A 528 8.01 8.50 -29.84
N GLY A 529 7.48 9.63 -29.39
CA GLY A 529 6.30 9.70 -28.51
C GLY A 529 6.54 9.55 -27.00
N LEU A 530 7.80 9.40 -26.54
CA LEU A 530 8.13 9.15 -25.12
C LEU A 530 8.56 10.40 -24.31
N THR A 531 8.29 11.62 -24.79
CA THR A 531 8.73 12.84 -24.09
C THR A 531 8.08 12.98 -22.71
N LYS A 532 8.89 13.24 -21.68
CA LYS A 532 8.49 13.45 -20.27
C LYS A 532 7.79 12.27 -19.57
N GLN A 533 7.59 11.13 -20.21
CA GLN A 533 7.02 9.94 -19.56
C GLN A 533 8.12 9.02 -19.03
N TYR A 534 7.86 8.38 -17.89
CA TYR A 534 8.76 7.36 -17.35
C TYR A 534 8.55 6.02 -18.05
N VAL A 535 9.65 5.43 -18.48
CA VAL A 535 9.77 4.06 -18.96
C VAL A 535 10.47 3.21 -17.90
N PHE A 536 10.17 1.91 -17.88
CA PHE A 536 10.58 1.03 -16.79
C PHE A 536 11.32 -0.21 -17.29
N GLY A 537 12.25 -0.66 -16.46
CA GLY A 537 13.06 -1.84 -16.70
C GLY A 537 13.65 -2.37 -15.40
N TRP A 538 14.66 -3.22 -15.50
CA TRP A 538 15.42 -3.70 -14.36
C TRP A 538 16.80 -4.19 -14.80
N TYR A 539 17.71 -4.27 -13.85
CA TYR A 539 18.92 -5.06 -13.97
C TYR A 539 19.01 -6.06 -12.82
N ARG A 540 19.81 -7.12 -12.99
CA ARG A 540 19.99 -8.15 -11.97
C ARG A 540 21.38 -8.75 -11.99
N TRP A 541 21.76 -9.28 -10.84
CA TRP A 541 22.89 -10.19 -10.66
C TRP A 541 22.37 -11.59 -10.35
N THR A 542 22.98 -12.61 -10.95
CA THR A 542 22.63 -14.00 -10.68
C THR A 542 23.84 -14.91 -10.73
N ASP A 543 23.90 -15.87 -9.82
CA ASP A 543 24.87 -16.96 -9.77
C ASP A 543 24.24 -18.31 -10.18
N GLY A 544 23.03 -18.28 -10.76
CA GLY A 544 22.21 -19.45 -11.08
C GLY A 544 21.21 -19.84 -9.98
N LEU A 545 21.47 -19.48 -8.71
CA LEU A 545 20.60 -19.77 -7.56
C LEU A 545 19.88 -18.51 -7.07
N HIS A 546 20.64 -17.46 -6.83
CA HIS A 546 20.20 -16.16 -6.37
C HIS A 546 19.82 -15.26 -7.55
N LEU A 547 18.84 -14.39 -7.31
CA LEU A 547 18.38 -13.39 -8.26
C LEU A 547 18.26 -12.06 -7.53
N VAL A 548 19.27 -11.22 -7.70
CA VAL A 548 19.39 -9.91 -7.04
C VAL A 548 18.93 -8.85 -8.03
N ARG A 549 17.64 -8.53 -8.05
CA ARG A 549 17.04 -7.63 -9.05
C ARG A 549 16.82 -6.22 -8.52
N SER A 550 17.18 -5.21 -9.31
CA SER A 550 16.96 -3.81 -9.01
C SER A 550 16.09 -3.16 -10.09
N PRO A 551 14.92 -2.56 -9.76
CA PRO A 551 14.08 -1.87 -10.73
C PRO A 551 14.71 -0.58 -11.24
N MET A 552 14.35 -0.19 -12.46
CA MET A 552 14.78 1.04 -13.11
C MET A 552 13.58 1.84 -13.60
N ALA A 553 13.60 3.16 -13.38
CA ALA A 553 12.68 4.12 -13.95
C ALA A 553 13.48 5.24 -14.63
N VAL A 554 13.18 5.53 -15.90
CA VAL A 554 13.88 6.57 -16.66
C VAL A 554 12.87 7.44 -17.37
N SER A 555 12.97 8.76 -17.29
CA SER A 555 12.23 9.66 -18.19
C SER A 555 13.20 10.36 -19.13
N PHE A 556 12.71 10.81 -20.29
CA PHE A 556 13.51 11.51 -21.29
C PHE A 556 13.39 13.03 -21.13
N ALA A 557 14.49 13.74 -21.34
CA ALA A 557 14.56 15.20 -21.31
C ALA A 557 13.68 15.85 -22.39
#